data_AF-A0A518GBL6-F1
#
_entry.id   AF-A0A518GBL6-F1
#
_cell.length_a   1.000
_cell.length_b   1.000
_cell.length_c   1.000
_cell.angle_alpha   90.00
_cell.angle_beta   90.00
_cell.angle_gamma   90.00
#
_symmetry.space_group_name_H-M   'P 1'
#
loop_
_entity.id
_entity.type
_entity.pdbx_description
1 polymer ?
#
loop_
_entity_poly.entity_id
_entity_poly.type
_entity_poly.pdbx_seq_one_letter_code
_entity_poly.pdbx_strand_id
1 'polypeptide(L)'
;MRRSLALIAGVVSECFATMLLILATYLAYSGGPLRQWLVLAATAVYPALVGVACLDPPLRTVAIRLLGVLTFIAMTWVLIATYVNPNDNIGNKARCYYVAMCIASAYIAVKGRWPTPQS
;
A
#
# COMPACT_ATOMS: atom_id res chain seq x y z
N MET A 1 1.31 24.66 -5.52
CA MET A 1 0.89 23.45 -6.27
C MET A 1 1.07 22.14 -5.50
N ARG A 2 2.24 21.79 -4.93
CA ARG A 2 2.45 20.48 -4.26
C ARG A 2 1.49 20.17 -3.08
N ARG A 3 1.09 21.18 -2.29
CA ARG A 3 0.12 21.00 -1.18
C ARG A 3 -1.29 20.64 -1.66
N SER A 4 -1.76 21.29 -2.73
CA SER A 4 -3.09 21.03 -3.30
C SER A 4 -3.17 19.61 -3.88
N LEU A 5 -2.09 19.14 -4.50
CA LEU A 5 -2.04 17.80 -5.09
C LEU A 5 -2.01 16.70 -4.02
N ALA A 6 -1.30 16.91 -2.91
CA ALA A 6 -1.32 15.99 -1.78
C ALA A 6 -2.70 15.93 -1.10
N LEU A 7 -3.42 17.05 -0.98
CA LEU A 7 -4.78 17.06 -0.45
C LEU A 7 -5.76 16.30 -1.35
N ILE A 8 -5.74 16.55 -2.66
CA ILE A 8 -6.60 15.84 -3.61
C ILE A 8 -6.30 14.34 -3.59
N ALA A 9 -5.01 13.96 -3.62
CA ALA A 9 -4.60 12.56 -3.53
C ALA A 9 -5.07 11.90 -2.22
N GLY A 10 -4.98 12.61 -1.09
CA GLY A 10 -5.47 12.13 0.20
C GLY A 10 -6.97 11.89 0.21
N VAL A 11 -7.77 12.86 -0.27
CA VAL A 11 -9.24 12.75 -0.33
C VAL A 11 -9.67 11.61 -1.25
N VAL A 12 -9.10 11.53 -2.46
CA VAL A 12 -9.40 10.45 -3.42
C VAL A 12 -9.06 9.09 -2.81
N SER A 13 -7.93 8.99 -2.11
CA SER A 13 -7.50 7.74 -1.47
C SER A 13 -8.43 7.33 -0.32
N GLU A 14 -8.88 8.27 0.52
CA GLU A 14 -9.88 8.01 1.56
C GLU A 14 -11.24 7.58 0.98
N CYS A 15 -11.71 8.24 -0.08
CA CYS A 15 -12.93 7.83 -0.78
C CYS A 15 -12.81 6.41 -1.33
N PHE A 16 -11.64 6.04 -1.86
CA PHE A 16 -11.41 4.69 -2.35
C PHE A 16 -11.36 3.65 -1.21
N ALA A 17 -10.69 3.98 -0.10
CA ALA A 17 -10.62 3.11 1.08
C ALA A 17 -12.02 2.85 1.67
N THR A 18 -12.82 3.91 1.82
CA THR A 18 -14.19 3.81 2.32
C THR A 18 -15.09 2.98 1.41
N MET A 19 -14.99 3.13 0.09
CA MET A 19 -15.70 2.27 -0.87
C MET A 19 -15.34 0.79 -0.71
N LEU A 20 -14.05 0.47 -0.55
CA LEU A 20 -13.60 -0.91 -0.33
C LEU A 20 -14.13 -1.49 0.99
N LEU A 21 -14.15 -0.68 2.06
CA LEU A 21 -14.69 -1.10 3.35
C LEU A 21 -16.22 -1.31 3.30
N ILE A 22 -16.95 -0.45 2.59
CA ILE A 22 -18.39 -0.62 2.36
C ILE A 22 -18.64 -1.93 1.61
N LEU A 23 -17.87 -2.20 0.54
CA LEU A 23 -18.01 -3.43 -0.23
C LEU A 23 -17.64 -4.67 0.59
N ALA A 24 -16.58 -4.62 1.40
CA ALA A 24 -16.20 -5.69 2.31
C ALA A 24 -17.31 -5.98 3.33
N THR A 25 -17.89 -4.93 3.90
CA THR A 25 -19.00 -5.00 4.86
C THR A 25 -20.24 -5.60 4.21
N TYR A 26 -20.60 -5.15 3.00
CA TYR A 26 -21.71 -5.69 2.22
C TYR A 26 -21.54 -7.19 1.94
N LEU A 27 -20.33 -7.63 1.57
CA LEU A 27 -20.01 -9.04 1.35
C LEU A 27 -20.07 -9.87 2.63
N ALA A 28 -19.68 -9.29 3.77
CA ALA A 28 -19.82 -9.94 5.06
C ALA A 28 -21.31 -10.13 5.43
N TYR A 29 -22.16 -9.14 5.17
CA TYR A 29 -23.60 -9.22 5.41
C TYR A 29 -24.32 -10.17 4.44
N SER A 30 -23.89 -10.27 3.19
CA SER A 30 -24.52 -11.15 2.18
C SER A 30 -24.10 -12.62 2.29
N GLY A 31 -23.27 -12.99 3.29
CA GLY A 31 -22.78 -14.36 3.46
C GLY A 31 -21.74 -14.77 2.42
N GLY A 32 -21.03 -13.80 1.84
CA GLY A 32 -19.95 -14.03 0.89
C GLY A 32 -18.80 -14.84 1.50
N PRO A 33 -17.94 -15.44 0.66
CA PRO A 33 -16.84 -16.28 1.13
C PRO A 33 -15.87 -15.49 1.99
N LEU A 34 -15.47 -16.08 3.13
CA LEU A 34 -14.72 -15.39 4.18
C LEU A 34 -13.43 -14.70 3.66
N ARG A 35 -12.78 -15.37 2.72
CA ARG A 35 -11.55 -14.89 2.08
C ARG A 35 -11.76 -13.57 1.32
N GLN A 36 -12.89 -13.34 0.69
CA GLN A 36 -13.10 -12.17 -0.17
C GLN A 36 -13.29 -10.88 0.64
N TRP A 37 -14.10 -10.89 1.71
CA TRP A 37 -14.29 -9.70 2.54
C TRP A 37 -13.02 -9.35 3.33
N LEU A 38 -12.28 -10.35 3.82
CA LEU A 38 -10.98 -10.13 4.48
C LEU A 38 -9.94 -9.54 3.53
N VAL A 39 -9.85 -10.04 2.29
CA VAL A 39 -8.94 -9.48 1.29
C VAL A 39 -9.31 -8.04 0.98
N LEU A 40 -10.60 -7.73 0.79
CA LEU A 40 -11.05 -6.36 0.51
C LEU A 40 -10.75 -5.40 1.68
N ALA A 41 -11.04 -5.83 2.92
CA ALA A 41 -10.73 -5.06 4.11
C ALA A 41 -9.21 -4.82 4.25
N ALA A 42 -8.39 -5.85 4.01
CA ALA A 42 -6.94 -5.73 4.03
C ALA A 42 -6.42 -4.79 2.92
N THR A 43 -7.00 -4.86 1.71
CA THR A 43 -6.62 -3.96 0.62
C THR A 43 -7.02 -2.51 0.88
N ALA A 44 -8.06 -2.26 1.67
CA ALA A 44 -8.49 -0.91 2.04
C ALA A 44 -7.50 -0.19 2.99
N VAL A 45 -6.67 -0.95 3.71
CA VAL A 45 -5.64 -0.39 4.62
C VAL A 45 -4.62 0.45 3.85
N TYR A 46 -4.25 0.03 2.65
CA TYR A 46 -3.27 0.75 1.83
C TYR A 46 -3.72 2.16 1.43
N PRO A 47 -4.88 2.37 0.78
CA PRO A 47 -5.38 3.69 0.47
C PRO A 47 -5.75 4.50 1.72
N ALA A 48 -6.16 3.88 2.82
CA ALA A 48 -6.37 4.58 4.09
C ALA A 48 -5.06 5.17 4.63
N LEU A 49 -3.97 4.39 4.62
CA LEU A 49 -2.65 4.90 5.05
C LEU A 49 -2.13 6.02 4.14
N VAL A 50 -2.41 5.96 2.83
CA VAL A 50 -2.10 7.07 1.92
C VAL A 50 -2.94 8.31 2.26
N GLY A 51 -4.23 8.12 2.57
CA GLY A 51 -5.14 9.16 3.08
C GLY A 51 -4.58 9.85 4.31
N VAL A 52 -4.26 9.09 5.35
CA VAL A 52 -3.63 9.57 6.60
C VAL A 52 -2.29 10.26 6.31
N ALA A 53 -1.45 9.70 5.43
CA ALA A 53 -0.18 10.31 5.07
C ALA A 53 -0.33 11.68 4.40
N CYS A 54 -1.42 11.89 3.67
CA CYS A 54 -1.70 13.13 2.96
C CYS A 54 -2.47 14.14 3.82
N LEU A 55 -3.44 13.69 4.61
CA LEU A 55 -4.39 14.54 5.33
C LEU A 55 -3.93 14.89 6.75
N ASP A 56 -3.24 13.99 7.45
CA ASP A 56 -2.89 14.15 8.87
C ASP A 56 -1.39 14.46 9.10
N PRO A 57 -1.01 15.73 9.31
CA PRO A 57 0.38 16.14 9.60
C PRO A 57 1.10 15.34 10.71
N PRO A 58 0.47 15.04 11.87
CA PRO A 58 1.18 14.37 12.97
C PRO A 58 1.49 12.90 12.67
N LEU A 59 0.70 12.24 11.83
CA LEU A 59 0.83 10.81 11.55
C LEU A 59 1.53 10.52 10.21
N ARG A 60 1.84 11.53 9.38
CA ARG A 60 2.40 11.32 8.03
C ARG A 60 3.61 10.41 7.98
N THR A 61 4.58 10.66 8.84
CA THR A 61 5.83 9.88 8.85
C THR A 61 5.58 8.44 9.27
N VAL A 62 4.67 8.22 10.22
CA VAL A 62 4.28 6.87 10.65
C VAL A 62 3.56 6.16 9.51
N ALA A 63 2.60 6.82 8.87
CA ALA A 63 1.85 6.28 7.74
C ALA A 63 2.75 5.93 6.54
N ILE A 64 3.72 6.77 6.18
CA ILE A 64 4.70 6.46 5.13
C ILE A 64 5.52 5.22 5.47
N ARG A 65 5.98 5.09 6.72
CA ARG A 65 6.75 3.92 7.13
C ARG A 65 5.92 2.65 7.07
N LEU A 66 4.66 2.70 7.52
CA LEU A 66 3.72 1.58 7.41
C LEU A 66 3.44 1.20 5.95
N LEU A 67 3.31 2.17 5.05
CA LEU A 67 3.22 1.92 3.60
C LEU A 67 4.48 1.23 3.08
N GLY A 68 5.67 1.66 3.53
CA GLY A 68 6.94 0.99 3.22
C GLY A 68 6.97 -0.46 3.70
N VAL A 69 6.49 -0.73 4.91
CA VAL A 69 6.41 -2.10 5.46
C VAL A 69 5.45 -2.97 4.65
N LEU A 70 4.24 -2.47 4.37
CA LEU A 70 3.24 -3.21 3.60
C LEU A 70 3.72 -3.52 2.18
N THR A 71 4.32 -2.54 1.50
CA THR A 71 4.89 -2.76 0.16
C THR A 71 6.06 -3.74 0.21
N PHE A 72 6.92 -3.67 1.22
CA PHE A 72 8.02 -4.61 1.39
C PHE A 72 7.52 -6.05 1.56
N ILE A 73 6.54 -6.27 2.44
CA ILE A 73 5.94 -7.60 2.66
C ILE A 73 5.31 -8.12 1.37
N ALA A 74 4.53 -7.29 0.67
CA ALA A 74 3.86 -7.68 -0.57
C ALA A 74 4.87 -8.05 -1.68
N MET A 75 5.91 -7.23 -1.88
CA MET A 75 6.92 -7.47 -2.90
C MET A 75 7.81 -8.66 -2.57
N THR A 76 8.16 -8.85 -1.28
CA THR A 76 8.90 -10.03 -0.83
C THR A 76 8.08 -11.30 -1.05
N TRP A 77 6.78 -11.26 -0.77
CA TRP A 77 5.88 -12.38 -1.04
C TRP A 77 5.82 -12.71 -2.54
N VAL A 78 5.67 -11.70 -3.40
CA VAL A 78 5.71 -11.87 -4.86
C VAL A 78 7.04 -12.46 -5.31
N LEU A 79 8.16 -11.95 -4.78
CA LEU A 79 9.50 -12.46 -5.10
C LEU A 79 9.61 -13.94 -4.73
N ILE A 80 9.24 -14.33 -3.50
CA ILE A 80 9.24 -15.72 -3.06
C ILE A 80 8.34 -16.56 -3.99
N ALA A 81 7.13 -16.09 -4.29
CA ALA A 81 6.22 -16.80 -5.19
C ALA A 81 6.82 -17.01 -6.59
N THR A 82 7.58 -16.05 -7.12
CA THR A 82 8.27 -16.21 -8.42
C THR A 82 9.41 -17.23 -8.40
N TYR A 83 9.97 -17.55 -7.23
CA TYR A 83 10.97 -18.61 -7.08
C TYR A 83 10.36 -19.97 -6.77
N VAL A 84 9.27 -20.01 -5.99
CA VAL A 84 8.58 -21.25 -5.61
C VAL A 84 7.72 -21.80 -6.74
N ASN A 85 7.04 -20.95 -7.49
CA ASN A 85 6.26 -21.32 -8.66
C ASN A 85 6.66 -20.45 -9.86
N PRO A 86 7.83 -20.76 -10.47
CA PRO A 86 8.37 -19.96 -11.56
C PRO A 86 7.43 -20.04 -12.77
N ASN A 87 6.74 -18.94 -13.05
CA ASN A 87 6.04 -18.78 -14.31
C ASN A 87 7.10 -18.44 -15.36
N ASP A 88 7.29 -19.30 -16.36
CA ASP A 88 8.32 -19.17 -17.40
C ASP A 88 8.22 -17.87 -18.20
N ASN A 89 7.08 -17.18 -18.12
CA ASN A 89 6.84 -15.88 -18.73
C ASN A 89 7.50 -14.69 -17.98
N ILE A 90 7.96 -14.89 -16.75
CA ILE A 90 8.59 -13.84 -15.94
C ILE A 90 10.10 -13.86 -16.18
N GLY A 91 10.55 -13.17 -17.22
CA GLY A 91 11.97 -13.07 -17.56
C GLY A 91 12.84 -12.47 -16.45
N ASN A 92 14.15 -12.76 -16.47
CA ASN A 92 15.12 -12.34 -15.42
C ASN A 92 15.09 -10.84 -15.10
N LYS A 93 14.74 -9.98 -16.07
CA LYS A 93 14.60 -8.53 -15.85
C LYS A 93 13.48 -8.20 -14.84
N ALA A 94 12.37 -8.92 -14.86
CA ALA A 94 11.26 -8.71 -13.92
C ALA A 94 11.65 -9.06 -12.47
N ARG A 95 12.44 -10.13 -12.28
CA ARG A 95 12.98 -10.51 -10.96
C ARG A 95 13.87 -9.42 -10.37
N CYS A 96 14.73 -8.79 -11.19
CA CYS A 96 15.54 -7.65 -10.75
C CYS A 96 14.69 -6.46 -10.29
N TYR A 97 13.58 -6.17 -10.97
CA TYR A 97 12.66 -5.10 -10.54
C TYR A 97 12.02 -5.40 -9.18
N TYR A 98 11.61 -6.65 -8.92
CA TYR A 98 11.06 -7.01 -7.61
C TYR A 98 12.09 -6.85 -6.50
N VAL A 99 13.35 -7.23 -6.74
CA VAL A 99 14.44 -7.02 -5.77
C VAL A 99 14.66 -5.53 -5.51
N ALA A 100 14.73 -4.71 -6.56
CA ALA A 100 14.89 -3.26 -6.43
C ALA A 100 13.73 -2.63 -5.65
N MET A 101 12.49 -3.07 -5.92
CA MET A 101 11.30 -2.62 -5.18
C MET A 101 11.32 -3.06 -3.71
N CYS A 102 11.83 -4.25 -3.40
CA CYS A 102 12.02 -4.69 -2.01
C CYS A 102 13.03 -3.80 -1.27
N ILE A 103 14.17 -3.48 -1.90
CA ILE A 103 15.18 -2.62 -1.29
C ILE A 103 14.63 -1.20 -1.08
N ALA A 104 13.94 -0.65 -2.08
CA ALA A 104 13.34 0.68 -1.98
C ALA A 104 12.26 0.77 -0.90
N SER A 105 11.37 -0.23 -0.81
CA SER A 105 10.32 -0.29 0.21
C SER A 105 10.87 -0.49 1.61
N ALA A 106 11.90 -1.34 1.79
CA ALA A 106 12.63 -1.47 3.05
C ALA A 106 13.28 -0.15 3.49
N TYR A 107 13.86 0.59 2.54
CA TYR A 107 14.42 1.91 2.83
C TYR A 107 13.34 2.90 3.29
N ILE A 108 12.16 2.90 2.65
CA ILE A 108 11.01 3.73 3.05
C ILE A 108 10.48 3.32 4.42
N ALA A 109 10.46 2.02 4.74
CA ALA A 109 10.03 1.53 6.05
C ALA A 109 10.91 2.04 7.19
N VAL A 110 12.24 2.09 6.99
CA VAL A 110 13.21 2.49 8.03
C VAL A 110 13.42 4.00 8.06
N LYS A 111 13.60 4.63 6.90
CA LYS A 111 14.01 6.04 6.76
C LYS A 111 12.97 6.94 6.10
N GLY A 112 11.81 6.42 5.71
CA GLY A 112 10.73 7.20 5.12
C GLY A 112 10.31 8.35 6.02
N ARG A 113 10.28 9.55 5.44
CA ARG A 113 9.86 10.79 6.07
C ARG A 113 9.13 11.64 5.04
N TRP A 114 8.09 12.33 5.48
CA TRP A 114 7.45 13.34 4.64
C TRP A 114 8.44 14.49 4.43
N PRO A 115 8.57 15.07 3.22
CA PRO A 115 9.45 16.21 3.00
C PRO A 115 9.00 17.39 3.87
N THR A 116 9.70 17.60 4.98
CA THR A 116 9.58 18.80 5.80
C THR A 116 10.28 19.94 5.06
N PRO A 117 9.61 21.09 4.84
CA PRO A 117 10.29 22.25 4.30
C PRO A 117 11.44 22.60 5.25
N GLN A 118 12.67 22.60 4.73
CA GLN A 118 13.79 23.21 5.43
C GLN A 118 13.47 24.71 5.48
N SER A 119 13.14 25.20 6.67
CA SER A 119 13.04 26.62 6.98
C SER A 119 14.40 27.27 6.88
#